data_AF-A0A350T418-F1
#
_entry.id   AF-A0A350T418-F1
#
_cell.length_a   1.000
_cell.length_b   1.000
_cell.length_c   1.000
_cell.angle_alpha   90.00
_cell.angle_beta   90.00
_cell.angle_gamma   90.00
#
_symmetry.space_group_name_H-M   'P 1'
#
loop_
_entity.id
_entity.type
_entity.pdbx_description
1 polymer ?
#
loop_
_entity_poly.entity_id
_entity_poly.type
_entity_poly.pdbx_seq_one_letter_code
_entity_poly.pdbx_strand_id
1 'polypeptide(L)'
;LVSNLYPFSEVVADAEVSDEVAIEHIDIGGPAMVRAAAKNHAGVIVLVDPTDYDAVLAEIESVGTASVSAETRRRLAAKAFGHVAAYDSLVAQYLRVDDHEFPHRLAIGGELLHNVRYGENPHQRAAVYKLLAPGPVVGVGSWHVHDDREMSYNNYLDATAAWVCAQDFAG
;
A
#
# COMPACT_ATOMS: atom_id res chain seq x y z
N LEU A 1 10.61 17.42 -3.23
CA LEU A 1 9.13 17.35 -3.08
C LEU A 1 8.85 16.43 -1.91
N VAL A 2 8.12 16.92 -0.90
CA VAL A 2 7.57 16.09 0.16
C VAL A 2 6.05 16.22 0.04
N SER A 3 5.36 15.13 -0.27
CA SER A 3 3.91 15.12 -0.46
C SER A 3 3.40 13.72 -0.15
N ASN A 4 2.51 13.59 0.82
CA ASN A 4 1.64 12.41 0.90
C ASN A 4 0.35 12.70 0.10
N LEU A 5 -0.40 11.64 -0.20
CA LEU A 5 -1.72 11.74 -0.79
C LEU A 5 -2.77 11.77 0.32
N TYR A 6 -3.93 12.38 0.06
CA TYR A 6 -5.08 12.25 0.95
C TYR A 6 -5.34 10.77 1.29
N PRO A 7 -5.67 10.45 2.56
CA PRO A 7 -5.88 9.07 3.01
C PRO A 7 -7.22 8.53 2.52
N PHE A 8 -7.38 8.43 1.20
CA PHE A 8 -8.63 8.01 0.57
C PHE A 8 -9.08 6.62 1.06
N SER A 9 -8.14 5.72 1.34
CA SER A 9 -8.39 4.42 1.97
C SER A 9 -9.07 4.49 3.33
N GLU A 10 -8.75 5.50 4.14
CA GLU A 10 -9.40 5.72 5.44
C GLU A 10 -10.81 6.27 5.26
N VAL A 11 -11.00 7.19 4.30
CA VAL A 11 -12.29 7.79 3.98
C VAL A 11 -13.28 6.73 3.50
N VAL A 12 -12.88 5.89 2.53
CA VAL A 12 -13.78 4.85 1.98
C VAL A 12 -13.88 3.60 2.84
N ALA A 13 -13.16 3.53 3.97
CA ALA A 13 -13.33 2.48 4.96
C ALA A 13 -14.52 2.74 5.90
N ASP A 14 -14.95 4.01 6.01
CA ASP A 14 -16.16 4.38 6.75
C ASP A 14 -17.40 3.97 5.95
N ALA A 15 -18.22 3.07 6.53
CA ALA A 15 -19.43 2.58 5.89
C ALA A 15 -20.53 3.65 5.76
N GLU A 16 -20.44 4.73 6.53
CA GLU A 16 -21.41 5.84 6.54
C GLU A 16 -20.98 7.00 5.62
N VAL A 17 -19.83 6.90 4.94
CA VAL A 17 -19.37 7.97 4.04
C VAL A 17 -20.28 8.06 2.81
N SER A 18 -20.75 9.28 2.50
CA SER A 18 -21.49 9.54 1.26
C SER A 18 -20.56 9.52 0.05
N ASP A 19 -21.10 9.16 -1.11
CA ASP A 19 -20.37 9.16 -2.39
C ASP A 19 -19.79 10.54 -2.73
N GLU A 20 -20.54 11.61 -2.47
CA GLU A 20 -20.08 12.99 -2.71
C GLU A 20 -18.82 13.30 -1.88
N VAL A 21 -18.83 12.96 -0.59
CA VAL A 21 -17.68 13.17 0.30
C VAL A 21 -16.48 12.34 -0.16
N ALA A 22 -16.68 11.06 -0.49
CA ALA A 22 -15.58 10.23 -0.98
C ALA A 22 -14.98 10.78 -2.28
N ILE A 23 -15.81 11.20 -3.25
CA ILE A 23 -15.33 11.81 -4.51
C ILE A 23 -14.52 13.08 -4.24
N GLU A 24 -14.94 13.92 -3.29
CA GLU A 24 -14.19 15.13 -2.90
C GLU A 24 -12.81 14.82 -2.30
N HIS A 25 -12.61 13.64 -1.72
CA HIS A 25 -11.33 13.20 -1.16
C HIS A 25 -10.40 12.53 -2.18
N ILE A 26 -10.78 12.48 -3.47
CA ILE A 26 -9.89 12.04 -4.53
C ILE A 26 -8.89 13.16 -4.87
N ASP A 27 -7.63 12.94 -4.53
CA ASP A 27 -6.53 13.88 -4.75
C ASP A 27 -6.09 13.87 -6.21
N ILE A 28 -6.20 15.02 -6.86
CA ILE A 28 -5.74 15.22 -8.24
C ILE A 28 -4.34 15.83 -8.28
N GLY A 29 -4.06 16.75 -7.35
CA GLY A 29 -2.82 17.54 -7.35
C GLY A 29 -1.63 16.75 -6.83
N GLY A 30 -1.83 16.00 -5.74
CA GLY A 30 -0.82 15.15 -5.11
C GLY A 30 -0.20 14.16 -6.10
N PRO A 31 -0.98 13.29 -6.76
CA PRO A 31 -0.45 12.33 -7.72
C PRO A 31 0.26 13.01 -8.89
N ALA A 32 -0.25 14.13 -9.39
CA ALA A 32 0.39 14.89 -10.47
C ALA A 32 1.79 15.39 -10.08
N MET A 33 1.92 16.03 -8.90
CA MET A 33 3.20 16.52 -8.40
C MET A 33 4.17 15.38 -8.09
N VAL A 34 3.69 14.32 -7.42
CA VAL A 34 4.50 13.14 -7.08
C VAL A 34 5.05 12.48 -8.33
N ARG A 35 4.24 12.26 -9.36
CA ARG A 35 4.68 11.68 -10.64
C ARG A 35 5.70 12.59 -11.34
N ALA A 36 5.49 13.90 -11.33
CA ALA A 36 6.42 14.85 -11.94
C ALA A 36 7.79 14.82 -11.25
N ALA A 37 7.82 14.82 -9.92
CA ALA A 37 9.06 14.74 -9.14
C ALA A 37 9.76 13.38 -9.30
N ALA A 38 9.02 12.27 -9.25
CA ALA A 38 9.55 10.92 -9.43
C ALA A 38 10.13 10.71 -10.83
N LYS A 39 9.45 11.22 -11.87
CA LYS A 39 10.01 11.25 -13.24
C LYS A 39 11.34 11.99 -13.27
N ASN A 40 11.44 13.12 -12.58
CA ASN A 40 12.64 13.97 -12.53
C ASN A 40 13.61 13.62 -11.37
N HIS A 41 13.65 12.36 -10.93
CA HIS A 41 14.48 11.93 -9.78
C HIS A 41 15.99 12.14 -9.97
N ALA A 42 16.46 12.43 -11.19
CA ALA A 42 17.84 12.84 -11.41
C ALA A 42 18.17 14.18 -10.71
N GLY A 43 17.21 15.10 -10.64
CA GLY A 43 17.37 16.44 -10.07
C GLY A 43 16.44 16.76 -8.90
N VAL A 44 15.52 15.86 -8.54
CA VAL A 44 14.54 16.07 -7.46
C VAL A 44 14.54 14.87 -6.52
N ILE A 45 14.57 15.13 -5.22
CA ILE A 45 14.28 14.11 -4.19
C ILE A 45 12.77 14.14 -3.96
N VAL A 46 12.11 13.00 -4.12
CA VAL A 46 10.67 12.81 -3.86
C VAL A 46 10.47 11.95 -2.61
N LEU A 47 9.63 12.40 -1.69
CA LEU A 47 9.30 11.69 -0.46
C LEU A 47 7.78 11.63 -0.32
N VAL A 48 7.25 10.42 -0.19
CA VAL A 48 5.80 10.15 -0.05
C VAL A 48 5.45 9.49 1.29
N ASP A 49 6.46 9.17 2.09
CA ASP A 49 6.31 8.42 3.34
C ASP A 49 7.29 8.99 4.39
N PRO A 50 6.80 9.38 5.58
CA PRO A 50 7.63 9.88 6.68
C PRO A 50 8.76 8.94 7.13
N THR A 51 8.62 7.63 6.94
CA THR A 51 9.64 6.65 7.34
C THR A 51 10.95 6.79 6.57
N ASP A 52 10.95 7.47 5.42
CA ASP A 52 12.17 7.74 4.64
C ASP A 52 12.92 9.00 5.12
N TYR A 53 12.35 9.81 6.03
CA TYR A 53 12.90 11.13 6.36
C TYR A 53 14.28 11.03 7.00
N ASP A 54 14.44 10.21 8.03
CA ASP A 54 15.70 10.10 8.78
C ASP A 54 16.86 9.63 7.91
N ALA A 55 16.61 8.61 7.06
CA ALA A 55 17.63 8.08 6.16
C ALA A 55 18.09 9.12 5.13
N VAL A 56 17.15 9.89 4.58
CA VAL A 56 17.47 10.94 3.59
C VAL A 56 18.11 12.15 4.25
N LEU A 57 17.67 12.55 5.45
CA LEU A 57 18.28 13.62 6.23
C LEU A 57 19.74 13.28 6.56
N ALA A 58 20.02 12.06 7.03
CA ALA A 58 21.39 11.63 7.31
C ALA A 58 22.29 11.70 6.06
N GLU A 59 21.77 11.32 4.89
CA GLU A 59 22.50 11.42 3.62
C GLU A 59 22.77 12.89 3.25
N ILE A 60 21.78 13.78 3.43
CA ILE A 60 21.91 15.21 3.21
C ILE A 60 22.90 15.87 4.18
N GLU A 61 22.85 15.54 5.46
CA GLU A 61 23.73 16.13 6.49
C GLU A 61 25.19 15.75 6.28
N SER A 62 25.46 14.52 5.83
CA SER A 62 26.83 14.06 5.64
C SER A 62 27.59 14.81 4.53
N VAL A 63 26.91 15.20 3.44
CA VAL A 63 27.58 15.71 2.22
C VAL A 63 26.78 16.72 1.39
N GLY A 64 25.61 17.17 1.86
CA GLY A 64 24.73 18.15 1.21
C GLY A 64 23.65 17.54 0.30
N THR A 65 22.63 18.33 -0.06
CA THR A 65 21.48 17.88 -0.87
C THR A 65 21.83 17.42 -2.28
N ALA A 66 22.90 17.95 -2.87
CA ALA A 66 23.41 17.52 -4.18
C ALA A 66 23.98 16.09 -4.16
N SER A 67 24.16 15.52 -2.97
CA SER A 67 24.91 14.28 -2.75
C SER A 67 24.04 13.09 -2.37
N VAL A 68 22.71 13.25 -2.21
CA VAL A 68 21.80 12.10 -2.13
C VAL A 68 21.98 11.25 -3.38
N SER A 69 22.42 10.02 -3.23
CA SER A 69 22.90 9.18 -4.31
C SER A 69 21.86 8.97 -5.40
N ALA A 70 22.32 8.75 -6.63
CA ALA A 70 21.42 8.42 -7.73
C ALA A 70 20.59 7.15 -7.45
N GLU A 71 21.16 6.22 -6.69
CA GLU A 71 20.49 5.01 -6.21
C GLU A 71 19.36 5.35 -5.23
N THR A 72 19.62 6.14 -4.18
CA THR A 72 18.59 6.61 -3.25
C THR A 72 17.46 7.32 -4.00
N ARG A 73 17.78 8.26 -4.89
CA ARG A 73 16.77 9.00 -5.66
C ARG A 73 15.93 8.09 -6.55
N ARG A 74 16.54 7.08 -7.19
CA ARG A 74 15.83 6.09 -8.00
C ARG A 74 14.93 5.19 -7.15
N ARG A 75 15.39 4.75 -5.97
CA ARG A 75 14.59 3.98 -5.01
C ARG A 75 13.36 4.76 -4.57
N LEU A 76 13.54 6.02 -4.19
CA LEU A 76 12.46 6.92 -3.78
C LEU A 76 11.47 7.18 -4.93
N ALA A 77 11.96 7.34 -6.16
CA ALA A 77 11.11 7.48 -7.34
C ALA A 77 10.26 6.22 -7.61
N ALA A 78 10.87 5.04 -7.49
CA ALA A 78 10.14 3.78 -7.62
C ALA A 78 9.07 3.63 -6.53
N LYS A 79 9.41 3.97 -5.27
CA LYS A 79 8.44 4.01 -4.16
C LYS A 79 7.30 4.98 -4.44
N ALA A 80 7.60 6.19 -4.94
CA ALA A 80 6.61 7.20 -5.27
C ALA A 80 5.64 6.75 -6.38
N PHE A 81 6.14 6.12 -7.45
CA PHE A 81 5.27 5.54 -8.48
C PHE A 81 4.43 4.38 -7.95
N GLY A 82 5.00 3.53 -7.08
CA GLY A 82 4.25 2.45 -6.41
C GLY A 82 3.13 2.97 -5.52
N HIS A 83 3.39 4.03 -4.75
CA HIS A 83 2.40 4.69 -3.89
C HIS A 83 1.23 5.26 -4.70
N VAL A 84 1.51 5.95 -5.81
CA VAL A 84 0.47 6.46 -6.71
C VAL A 84 -0.28 5.32 -7.40
N ALA A 85 0.40 4.25 -7.83
CA ALA A 85 -0.27 3.11 -8.46
C ALA A 85 -1.23 2.40 -7.47
N ALA A 86 -0.83 2.26 -6.22
CA ALA A 86 -1.68 1.70 -5.17
C ALA A 86 -2.90 2.60 -4.91
N TYR A 87 -2.70 3.92 -4.81
CA TYR A 87 -3.76 4.91 -4.70
C TYR A 87 -4.76 4.85 -5.87
N ASP A 88 -4.27 4.91 -7.11
CA ASP A 88 -5.11 4.87 -8.32
C ASP A 88 -5.88 3.55 -8.43
N SER A 89 -5.30 2.43 -7.94
CA SER A 89 -6.01 1.15 -7.93
C SER A 89 -7.22 1.16 -6.99
N LEU A 90 -7.13 1.85 -5.86
CA LEU A 90 -8.24 2.00 -4.91
C LEU A 90 -9.32 2.92 -5.48
N VAL A 91 -8.93 4.06 -6.06
CA VAL A 91 -9.86 4.98 -6.74
C VAL A 91 -10.58 4.27 -7.89
N ALA A 92 -9.86 3.49 -8.70
CA ALA A 92 -10.46 2.72 -9.79
C ALA A 92 -11.44 1.64 -9.30
N GLN A 93 -11.16 0.99 -8.17
CA GLN A 93 -12.09 0.04 -7.55
C GLN A 93 -13.33 0.76 -6.98
N TYR A 94 -13.16 1.92 -6.34
CA TYR A 94 -14.24 2.71 -5.76
C TYR A 94 -15.21 3.23 -6.82
N LEU A 95 -14.67 3.88 -7.86
CA LEU A 95 -15.46 4.45 -8.97
C LEU A 95 -15.98 3.39 -9.95
N ARG A 96 -15.79 2.10 -9.66
CA ARG A 96 -16.26 1.03 -10.54
C ARG A 96 -17.78 1.00 -10.52
N VAL A 97 -18.38 1.50 -11.60
CA VAL A 97 -19.82 1.43 -11.86
C VAL A 97 -20.06 0.28 -12.84
N ASP A 98 -20.03 -1.00 -12.44
CA ASP A 98 -20.38 -2.06 -13.41
C ASP A 98 -21.05 -3.32 -12.83
N ASP A 99 -22.22 -3.57 -13.42
CA ASP A 99 -23.18 -4.68 -13.40
C ASP A 99 -22.64 -6.01 -14.00
N HIS A 100 -21.32 -6.22 -13.92
CA HIS A 100 -20.66 -7.40 -14.47
C HIS A 100 -19.85 -8.12 -13.39
N GLU A 101 -19.96 -9.45 -13.35
CA GLU A 101 -19.25 -10.30 -12.37
C GLU A 101 -17.73 -10.07 -12.39
N PHE A 102 -17.16 -9.73 -13.55
CA PHE A 102 -15.72 -9.46 -13.72
C PHE A 102 -15.47 -8.15 -14.51
N PRO A 103 -14.56 -7.27 -14.04
CA PRO A 103 -14.25 -6.01 -14.74
C PRO A 103 -13.36 -6.23 -15.98
N HIS A 104 -13.50 -5.35 -16.98
CA HIS A 104 -12.59 -5.33 -18.14
C HIS A 104 -11.12 -5.02 -17.77
N ARG A 105 -10.89 -4.32 -16.66
CA ARG A 105 -9.57 -4.04 -16.10
C ARG A 105 -9.61 -4.27 -14.60
N LEU A 106 -8.75 -5.15 -14.11
CA LEU A 106 -8.56 -5.39 -12.68
C LEU A 106 -7.26 -4.73 -12.22
N ALA A 107 -7.38 -3.73 -11.35
CA ALA A 107 -6.24 -3.09 -10.71
C ALA A 107 -6.16 -3.56 -9.26
N ILE A 108 -5.07 -4.24 -8.90
CA ILE A 108 -4.83 -4.72 -7.54
C ILE A 108 -3.66 -3.93 -6.95
N GLY A 109 -3.97 -3.07 -5.98
CA GLY A 109 -2.97 -2.42 -5.14
C GLY A 109 -2.84 -3.15 -3.82
N GLY A 110 -1.62 -3.14 -3.26
CA GLY A 110 -1.39 -3.71 -1.96
C GLY A 110 -0.09 -3.23 -1.34
N GLU A 111 -0.03 -3.35 -0.02
CA GLU A 111 1.10 -2.95 0.80
C GLU A 111 1.73 -4.18 1.42
N LEU A 112 3.06 -4.26 1.39
CA LEU A 112 3.78 -5.33 2.06
C LEU A 112 3.53 -5.21 3.56
N LEU A 113 3.01 -6.28 4.15
CA LEU A 113 2.67 -6.32 5.56
C LEU A 113 3.70 -7.15 6.33
N HIS A 114 4.03 -8.35 5.85
CA HIS A 114 5.10 -9.17 6.42
C HIS A 114 5.92 -9.89 5.36
N ASN A 115 7.24 -9.96 5.56
CA ASN A 115 8.06 -10.99 4.91
C ASN A 115 7.91 -12.29 5.71
N VAL A 116 7.82 -13.43 5.02
CA VAL A 116 7.79 -14.75 5.67
C VAL A 116 9.04 -15.53 5.29
N ARG A 117 9.48 -16.44 6.19
CA ARG A 117 10.73 -17.21 6.01
C ARG A 117 10.79 -17.98 4.70
N TYR A 118 9.67 -18.56 4.30
CA TYR A 118 9.50 -19.33 3.07
C TYR A 118 8.01 -19.37 2.70
N GLY A 119 7.71 -19.80 1.47
CA GLY A 119 6.34 -20.02 0.98
C GLY A 119 5.74 -21.30 1.56
N GLU A 120 5.01 -22.07 0.75
CA GLU A 120 4.47 -23.36 1.20
C GLU A 120 5.57 -24.35 1.56
N ASN A 121 6.71 -24.26 0.87
CA ASN A 121 7.88 -25.10 1.04
C ASN A 121 9.16 -24.27 1.25
N PRO A 122 10.18 -24.81 1.96
CA PRO A 122 11.42 -24.07 2.32
C PRO A 122 12.21 -23.45 1.16
N HIS A 123 12.07 -23.97 -0.06
CA HIS A 123 12.77 -23.48 -1.24
C HIS A 123 12.02 -22.33 -1.95
N GLN A 124 10.81 -21.99 -1.52
CA GLN A 124 9.98 -20.94 -2.09
C GLN A 124 10.09 -19.66 -1.26
N ARG A 125 10.12 -18.51 -1.91
CA ARG A 125 10.00 -17.20 -1.25
C ARG A 125 8.55 -16.78 -1.22
N ALA A 126 8.13 -16.11 -0.14
CA ALA A 126 6.80 -15.55 -0.03
C ALA A 126 6.78 -14.30 0.85
N ALA A 127 5.66 -13.58 0.78
CA ALA A 127 5.37 -12.40 1.56
C ALA A 127 3.85 -12.25 1.70
N VAL A 128 3.41 -11.57 2.75
CA VAL A 128 2.01 -11.24 3.01
C VAL A 128 1.78 -9.79 2.66
N TYR A 129 0.78 -9.55 1.81
CA TYR A 129 0.35 -8.21 1.41
C TYR A 129 -1.04 -7.92 1.92
N LYS A 130 -1.26 -6.69 2.38
CA LYS A 130 -2.59 -6.11 2.59
C LYS A 130 -3.07 -5.57 1.26
N LEU A 131 -4.18 -6.10 0.74
CA LEU A 131 -4.80 -5.54 -0.47
C LEU A 131 -5.57 -4.27 -0.13
N LEU A 132 -5.49 -3.27 -1.00
CA LEU A 132 -6.31 -2.07 -0.91
C LEU A 132 -7.64 -2.32 -1.62
N ALA A 133 -8.73 -2.08 -0.91
CA ALA A 133 -10.10 -2.19 -1.41
C ALA A 133 -10.98 -1.15 -0.70
N PRO A 134 -12.09 -0.71 -1.33
CA PRO A 134 -13.11 0.07 -0.64
C PRO A 134 -13.75 -0.72 0.50
N GLY A 135 -14.08 -0.03 1.61
CA GLY A 135 -14.68 -0.63 2.79
C GLY A 135 -13.69 -1.18 3.82
N PRO A 136 -14.20 -1.80 4.90
CA PRO A 136 -13.37 -2.27 6.00
C PRO A 136 -12.45 -3.41 5.53
N VAL A 137 -11.15 -3.24 5.80
CA VAL A 137 -10.17 -4.30 5.55
C VAL A 137 -10.28 -5.35 6.64
N VAL A 138 -10.84 -6.51 6.30
CA VAL A 138 -10.96 -7.65 7.21
C VAL A 138 -10.10 -8.79 6.67
N GLY A 139 -9.13 -9.23 7.46
CA GLY A 139 -8.31 -10.39 7.09
C GLY A 139 -7.25 -10.72 8.12
N VAL A 140 -6.89 -12.01 8.20
CA VAL A 140 -5.92 -12.54 9.18
C VAL A 140 -4.56 -11.86 9.12
N GLY A 141 -4.16 -11.36 7.94
CA GLY A 141 -2.93 -10.58 7.79
C GLY A 141 -2.89 -9.33 8.67
N SER A 142 -4.03 -8.75 9.04
CA SER A 142 -4.07 -7.55 9.90
C SER A 142 -4.11 -7.83 11.41
N TRP A 143 -4.09 -9.10 11.81
CA TRP A 143 -4.26 -9.48 13.20
C TRP A 143 -3.00 -9.31 14.03
N HIS A 144 -3.18 -8.98 15.30
CA HIS A 144 -2.08 -8.92 16.26
C HIS A 144 -1.68 -10.32 16.72
N VAL A 145 -0.43 -10.71 16.45
CA VAL A 145 0.15 -11.98 16.91
C VAL A 145 0.71 -11.78 18.32
N HIS A 146 0.16 -12.51 19.30
CA HIS A 146 0.56 -12.39 20.71
C HIS A 146 1.80 -13.23 21.11
N ASP A 147 2.19 -14.20 20.29
CA ASP A 147 3.41 -15.00 20.48
C ASP A 147 4.58 -14.31 19.75
N ASP A 148 5.80 -14.44 20.27
CA ASP A 148 7.00 -13.87 19.64
C ASP A 148 7.42 -14.64 18.37
N ARG A 149 6.83 -15.80 18.10
CA ARG A 149 7.09 -16.58 16.88
C ARG A 149 6.40 -15.96 15.67
N GLU A 150 7.21 -15.62 14.67
CA GLU A 150 6.71 -15.19 13.36
C GLU A 150 5.81 -16.26 12.71
N MET A 151 4.70 -15.81 12.15
CA MET A 151 3.79 -16.63 11.35
C MET A 151 4.45 -17.08 10.04
N SER A 152 4.36 -18.37 9.72
CA SER A 152 4.76 -18.89 8.40
C SER A 152 3.69 -18.63 7.34
N TYR A 153 4.04 -18.79 6.05
CA TYR A 153 3.09 -18.71 4.94
C TYR A 153 1.87 -19.63 5.14
N ASN A 154 2.10 -20.89 5.49
CA ASN A 154 1.02 -21.85 5.74
C ASN A 154 0.19 -21.46 6.96
N ASN A 155 0.78 -20.86 7.99
CA ASN A 155 -0.01 -20.39 9.14
C ASN A 155 -1.01 -19.30 8.75
N TYR A 156 -0.66 -18.38 7.83
CA TYR A 156 -1.62 -17.40 7.33
C TYR A 156 -2.76 -18.05 6.54
N LEU A 157 -2.45 -19.05 5.70
CA LEU A 157 -3.46 -19.80 4.95
C LEU A 157 -4.39 -20.58 5.88
N ASP A 158 -3.82 -21.33 6.83
CA ASP A 158 -4.56 -22.15 7.78
C ASP A 158 -5.43 -21.28 8.69
N ALA A 159 -4.90 -20.18 9.20
CA ALA A 159 -5.66 -19.25 10.04
C ALA A 159 -6.78 -18.55 9.23
N THR A 160 -6.55 -18.22 7.96
CA THR A 160 -7.60 -17.66 7.08
C THR A 160 -8.70 -18.69 6.84
N ALA A 161 -8.34 -19.92 6.52
CA ALA A 161 -9.30 -21.00 6.30
C ALA A 161 -10.11 -21.30 7.57
N ALA A 162 -9.44 -21.41 8.73
CA ALA A 162 -10.10 -21.64 10.01
C ALA A 162 -11.06 -20.49 10.38
N TRP A 163 -10.66 -19.25 10.14
CA TRP A 163 -11.50 -18.07 10.37
C TRP A 163 -12.76 -18.08 9.52
N VAL A 164 -12.61 -18.27 8.21
CA VAL A 164 -13.77 -18.34 7.29
C VAL A 164 -14.69 -19.49 7.68
N CYS A 165 -14.16 -20.68 7.95
CA CYS A 165 -14.96 -21.83 8.37
C CYS A 165 -15.71 -21.56 9.69
N ALA A 166 -15.12 -20.84 10.63
CA ALA A 166 -15.77 -20.51 11.89
C ALA A 166 -16.92 -19.48 11.70
N GLN A 167 -16.77 -18.54 10.75
CA GLN A 167 -17.81 -17.56 10.43
C GLN A 167 -19.04 -18.18 9.75
N ASP A 168 -18.91 -19.35 9.11
CA ASP A 168 -20.04 -20.04 8.47
C ASP A 168 -21.07 -20.57 9.47
N PHE A 169 -20.71 -20.69 10.76
CA PHE A 169 -21.62 -21.10 11.82
C PHE A 169 -22.16 -19.86 12.54
N ALA A 170 -23.26 -19.31 12.02
CA ALA A 170 -23.97 -18.22 12.66
C ALA A 170 -24.46 -18.61 14.07
N GLY A 171 -24.15 -17.78 15.06
CA GLY A 171 -24.93 -17.60 16.28
C GLY A 171 -25.87 -16.41 16.11
#